data_AF-A0A519FGC3-F1
#
_entry.id   AF-A0A519FGC3-F1
#
_cell.length_a   1.000
_cell.length_b   1.000
_cell.length_c   1.000
_cell.angle_alpha   90.00
_cell.angle_beta   90.00
_cell.angle_gamma   90.00
#
_symmetry.space_group_name_H-M   'P 1'
#
loop_
_entity.id
_entity.type
_entity.pdbx_description
1 polymer ?
#
loop_
_entity_poly.entity_id
_entity_poly.type
_entity_poly.pdbx_seq_one_letter_code
_entity_poly.pdbx_strand_id
1 'polypeptide(L)'
;MYRLICPVIDLALELNGLEAFYEFSQPNGPNKRLSADIAIVRGNQPIWLIEAKKFTQKLHPDLVSCYLKPGLMGAVTNGNHWVFLVQGKTAVMGPVVLENGTIDRQAQSAVVQMLSCVVEMEALAAHGKWDESWQAIARPSGPPVWQINKGTGSRLFAEKEEFKHLQEAVQTALTFVKPNSATEMFLEELLENGAEIHGGSVEVSAKRLIWWLPGGGRGVRVNLEATQLEMLVHNTLLDAAGRARIEASIKLHDKNHAMSTCKASTLAEVRSLVPVMAVKQDDAS
;
A
#
# COMPACT_ATOMS: atom_id res chain seq x y z
N MET A 1 5.07 3.45 -11.52
CA MET A 1 3.73 3.97 -11.18
C MET A 1 3.82 4.73 -9.88
N TYR A 2 3.97 4.04 -8.75
CA TYR A 2 4.04 4.66 -7.42
C TYR A 2 5.19 5.64 -7.16
N ARG A 3 6.30 5.60 -7.91
CA ARG A 3 7.47 6.49 -7.68
C ARG A 3 7.20 7.99 -7.80
N LEU A 4 6.21 8.41 -8.59
CA LEU A 4 5.81 9.82 -8.69
C LEU A 4 4.58 10.15 -7.83
N ILE A 5 3.92 9.12 -7.30
CA ILE A 5 2.65 9.25 -6.57
C ILE A 5 2.93 9.24 -5.07
N CYS A 6 3.65 8.24 -4.56
CA CYS A 6 3.95 8.09 -3.13
C CYS A 6 4.64 9.32 -2.54
N PRO A 7 5.69 9.92 -3.12
CA PRO A 7 6.33 11.08 -2.51
C PRO A 7 5.39 12.28 -2.35
N VAL A 8 4.42 12.44 -3.25
CA VAL A 8 3.42 13.52 -3.16
C VAL A 8 2.38 13.21 -2.07
N ILE A 9 2.00 11.93 -1.93
CA ILE A 9 1.11 11.48 -0.87
C ILE A 9 1.81 11.64 0.49
N ASP A 10 3.03 11.12 0.64
CA ASP A 10 3.80 11.19 1.89
C ASP A 10 3.92 12.65 2.39
N LEU A 11 4.24 13.59 1.49
CA LEU A 11 4.26 15.03 1.81
C LEU A 11 2.90 15.57 2.27
N ALA A 12 1.78 15.07 1.73
CA ALA A 12 0.44 15.48 2.17
C ALA A 12 0.07 14.88 3.52
N LEU A 13 0.50 13.64 3.81
CA LEU A 13 0.24 12.96 5.07
C LEU A 13 0.95 13.63 6.24
N GLU A 14 2.19 14.08 6.02
CA GLU A 14 3.01 14.79 7.02
C GLU A 14 2.34 16.06 7.56
N LEU A 15 1.45 16.69 6.78
CA LEU A 15 0.82 17.94 7.16
C LEU A 15 -0.36 17.79 8.14
N ASN A 16 -1.04 16.63 8.15
CA ASN A 16 -2.35 16.49 8.82
C ASN A 16 -2.56 15.19 9.61
N GLY A 17 -1.49 14.45 9.94
CA GLY A 17 -1.59 13.22 10.73
C GLY A 17 -2.46 12.15 10.04
N LEU A 18 -2.38 12.10 8.72
CA LEU A 18 -3.10 11.15 7.87
C LEU A 18 -2.23 9.93 7.60
N GLU A 19 -2.85 8.82 7.22
CA GLU A 19 -2.14 7.60 6.83
C GLU A 19 -2.55 7.15 5.42
N ALA A 20 -1.67 6.45 4.71
CA ALA A 20 -2.00 5.82 3.43
C ALA A 20 -2.11 4.30 3.55
N PHE A 21 -3.20 3.77 3.03
CA PHE A 21 -3.44 2.34 2.85
C PHE A 21 -3.39 2.00 1.37
N TYR A 22 -2.73 0.89 1.03
CA TYR A 22 -2.60 0.43 -0.35
C TYR A 22 -3.46 -0.80 -0.59
N GLU A 23 -4.12 -0.84 -1.74
CA GLU A 23 -5.13 -1.86 -2.06
C GLU A 23 -6.27 -1.84 -1.02
N PHE A 24 -6.85 -0.65 -0.79
CA PHE A 24 -7.90 -0.44 0.20
C PHE A 24 -9.25 -0.97 -0.29
N SER A 25 -9.78 -1.96 0.42
CA SER A 25 -11.05 -2.61 0.09
C SER A 25 -12.24 -1.68 0.33
N GLN A 26 -13.07 -1.50 -0.70
CA GLN A 26 -14.35 -0.79 -0.66
C GLN A 26 -15.47 -1.78 -1.04
N PRO A 27 -16.05 -2.50 -0.06
CA PRO A 27 -17.17 -3.38 -0.34
C PRO A 27 -18.39 -2.54 -0.72
N ASN A 28 -18.67 -2.48 -2.02
CA ASN A 28 -19.89 -1.89 -2.57
C ASN A 28 -20.83 -3.01 -3.03
N GLY A 29 -21.65 -3.49 -2.10
CA GLY A 29 -22.71 -4.47 -2.34
C GLY A 29 -22.32 -5.93 -2.08
N PRO A 30 -23.28 -6.86 -2.19
CA PRO A 30 -23.16 -8.23 -1.66
C PRO A 30 -22.10 -9.11 -2.35
N ASN A 31 -21.59 -8.75 -3.53
CA ASN A 31 -20.70 -9.62 -4.32
C ASN A 31 -19.58 -8.91 -5.12
N LYS A 32 -19.22 -7.65 -4.82
CA LYS A 32 -18.12 -6.96 -5.52
C LYS A 32 -17.10 -6.38 -4.53
N ARG A 33 -15.96 -7.06 -4.40
CA ARG A 33 -14.75 -6.52 -3.74
C ARG A 33 -14.06 -5.55 -4.70
N LEU A 34 -14.49 -4.29 -4.69
CA LEU A 34 -13.74 -3.21 -5.32
C LEU A 34 -12.63 -2.78 -4.35
N SER A 35 -11.46 -2.42 -4.89
CA SER A 35 -10.35 -1.92 -4.10
C SER A 35 -9.78 -0.71 -4.80
N ALA A 36 -9.66 0.41 -4.09
CA ALA A 36 -8.87 1.55 -4.56
C ALA A 36 -7.38 1.20 -4.46
N ASP A 37 -6.54 1.73 -5.36
CA ASP A 37 -5.10 1.50 -5.31
C ASP A 37 -4.49 2.09 -4.04
N ILE A 38 -4.93 3.28 -3.64
CA ILE A 38 -4.50 3.97 -2.42
C ILE A 38 -5.72 4.61 -1.75
N ALA A 39 -5.81 4.51 -0.43
CA ALA A 39 -6.71 5.32 0.38
C ALA A 39 -5.90 6.18 1.34
N ILE A 40 -6.22 7.46 1.45
CA ILE A 40 -5.75 8.32 2.54
C ILE A 40 -6.82 8.27 3.63
N VAL A 41 -6.43 7.95 4.84
CA VAL A 41 -7.32 7.73 5.97
C VAL A 41 -6.97 8.64 7.15
N ARG A 42 -7.96 8.89 8.00
CA ARG A 42 -7.77 9.46 9.35
C ARG A 42 -8.30 8.45 10.36
N GLY A 43 -7.39 7.84 11.13
CA GLY A 43 -7.72 6.60 11.83
C GLY A 43 -8.20 5.54 10.83
N ASN A 44 -9.38 4.96 11.06
CA ASN A 44 -9.95 3.93 10.18
C ASN A 44 -10.88 4.47 9.09
N GLN A 45 -11.07 5.79 8.99
CA GLN A 45 -12.01 6.37 8.03
C GLN A 45 -11.28 6.83 6.75
N PRO A 46 -11.64 6.31 5.56
CA PRO A 46 -11.10 6.83 4.31
C PRO A 46 -11.63 8.24 4.03
N ILE A 47 -10.73 9.10 3.56
CA ILE A 47 -10.99 10.49 3.18
C ILE A 47 -10.81 10.64 1.68
N TRP A 48 -9.65 10.21 1.17
CA TRP A 48 -9.36 10.14 -0.26
C TRP A 48 -9.27 8.70 -0.70
N LEU A 49 -9.89 8.40 -1.83
CA LEU A 49 -9.65 7.17 -2.59
C LEU A 49 -8.95 7.55 -3.89
N ILE A 50 -7.84 6.88 -4.20
CA ILE A 50 -6.97 7.25 -5.31
C ILE A 50 -6.78 6.05 -6.20
N GLU A 51 -7.11 6.23 -7.48
CA GLU A 51 -6.82 5.27 -8.54
C GLU A 51 -5.52 5.68 -9.26
N ALA A 52 -4.50 4.81 -9.19
CA ALA A 52 -3.18 5.06 -9.72
C ALA A 52 -3.01 4.42 -11.10
N LYS A 53 -2.66 5.22 -12.09
CA LYS A 53 -2.42 4.77 -13.47
C LYS A 53 -0.96 4.91 -13.85
N LYS A 54 -0.54 4.15 -14.88
CA LYS A 54 0.81 4.29 -15.45
C LYS A 54 0.96 5.70 -16.06
N PHE A 55 2.17 6.25 -16.09
CA PHE A 55 2.48 7.59 -16.59
C PHE A 55 1.80 7.91 -17.94
N THR A 56 1.81 6.94 -18.86
CA THR A 56 1.28 7.12 -20.21
C THR A 56 -0.21 6.77 -20.35
N GLN A 57 -0.91 6.41 -19.28
CA GLN A 57 -2.34 6.09 -19.36
C GLN A 57 -3.19 7.35 -19.33
N LYS A 58 -4.33 7.30 -20.03
CA LYS A 58 -5.34 8.36 -19.95
C LYS A 58 -5.96 8.35 -18.55
N LEU A 59 -6.26 9.55 -18.05
CA LEU A 59 -6.98 9.73 -16.80
C LEU A 59 -8.45 10.01 -17.13
N HIS A 60 -9.34 9.52 -16.28
CA HIS A 60 -10.77 9.79 -16.35
C HIS A 60 -11.36 9.71 -14.94
N PRO A 61 -12.14 10.68 -14.48
CA PRO A 61 -12.68 10.72 -13.12
C PRO A 61 -13.56 9.50 -12.79
N ASP A 62 -14.29 8.96 -13.75
CA ASP A 62 -15.11 7.74 -13.53
C ASP A 62 -14.31 6.51 -13.07
N LEU A 63 -12.99 6.50 -13.24
CA LEU A 63 -12.15 5.41 -12.75
C LEU A 63 -12.10 5.34 -11.22
N VAL A 64 -12.41 6.44 -10.52
CA VAL A 64 -12.51 6.47 -9.05
C VAL A 64 -13.95 6.58 -8.56
N SER A 65 -14.88 7.07 -9.40
CA SER A 65 -16.27 7.36 -8.99
C SER A 65 -17.00 6.14 -8.43
N CYS A 66 -16.69 4.93 -8.92
CA CYS A 66 -17.31 3.67 -8.46
C CYS A 66 -16.99 3.32 -6.99
N TYR A 67 -15.97 3.95 -6.41
CA TYR A 67 -15.61 3.77 -5.00
C TYR A 67 -16.26 4.83 -4.09
N LEU A 68 -16.71 5.97 -4.63
CA LEU A 68 -17.09 7.12 -3.84
C LEU A 68 -18.52 6.98 -3.27
N LYS A 69 -18.63 7.24 -1.97
CA LYS A 69 -19.89 7.43 -1.22
C LYS A 69 -19.94 8.89 -0.76
N PRO A 70 -21.12 9.42 -0.36
CA PRO A 70 -21.20 10.77 0.20
C PRO A 70 -20.16 10.98 1.31
N GLY A 71 -19.41 12.08 1.24
CA GLY A 71 -18.34 12.41 2.19
C GLY A 71 -16.95 11.84 1.82
N LEU A 72 -16.84 11.03 0.76
CA LEU A 72 -15.55 10.54 0.25
C LEU A 72 -15.09 11.39 -0.94
N MET A 73 -13.80 11.68 -0.98
CA MET A 73 -13.16 12.39 -2.07
C MET A 73 -12.35 11.41 -2.93
N GLY A 74 -12.27 11.68 -4.23
CA GLY A 74 -11.61 10.80 -5.19
C GLY A 74 -10.47 11.48 -5.93
N ALA A 75 -9.45 10.72 -6.30
CA ALA A 75 -8.46 11.17 -7.28
C ALA A 75 -8.10 10.07 -8.27
N VAL A 76 -7.77 10.47 -9.49
CA VAL A 76 -7.18 9.60 -10.52
C VAL A 76 -5.89 10.24 -10.98
N THR A 77 -4.77 9.52 -10.89
CA THR A 77 -3.46 10.11 -11.14
C THR A 77 -2.54 9.16 -11.89
N ASN A 78 -1.67 9.72 -12.73
CA ASN A 78 -0.52 9.00 -13.29
C ASN A 78 0.82 9.43 -12.67
N GLY A 79 0.75 10.20 -11.58
CA GLY A 79 1.87 10.85 -10.90
C GLY A 79 2.25 12.22 -11.48
N ASN A 80 1.96 12.48 -12.76
CA ASN A 80 2.23 13.77 -13.38
C ASN A 80 1.01 14.69 -13.37
N HIS A 81 -0.16 14.16 -13.73
CA HIS A 81 -1.43 14.86 -13.64
C HIS A 81 -2.30 14.18 -12.60
N TRP A 82 -3.05 14.99 -11.86
CA TRP A 82 -3.95 14.59 -10.81
C TRP A 82 -5.34 15.13 -11.13
N VAL A 83 -6.29 14.22 -11.29
CA VAL A 83 -7.71 14.55 -11.50
C VAL A 83 -8.43 14.28 -10.20
N PHE A 84 -8.85 15.34 -9.52
CA PHE A 84 -9.64 15.25 -8.31
C PHE A 84 -11.12 15.22 -8.64
N LEU A 85 -11.89 14.46 -7.86
CA LEU A 85 -13.34 14.31 -7.97
C LEU A 85 -13.94 14.49 -6.57
N VAL A 86 -14.71 15.57 -6.37
CA VAL A 86 -15.38 15.89 -5.10
C VAL A 86 -16.80 16.32 -5.40
N GLN A 87 -17.79 15.65 -4.79
CA GLN A 87 -19.22 15.92 -5.03
C GLN A 87 -19.62 16.02 -6.51
N GLY A 88 -19.06 15.13 -7.35
CA GLY A 88 -19.32 15.12 -8.80
C GLY A 88 -18.59 16.20 -9.60
N LYS A 89 -17.87 17.12 -8.94
CA LYS A 89 -17.06 18.15 -9.58
C LYS A 89 -15.63 17.70 -9.73
N THR A 90 -14.99 18.15 -10.81
CA THR A 90 -13.62 17.77 -11.12
C THR A 90 -12.66 18.95 -11.07
N ALA A 91 -11.43 18.71 -10.61
CA ALA A 91 -10.34 19.65 -10.68
C ALA A 91 -9.09 18.93 -11.20
N VAL A 92 -8.34 19.59 -12.10
CA VAL A 92 -7.11 19.03 -12.66
C VAL A 92 -5.93 19.83 -12.15
N MET A 93 -4.94 19.12 -11.63
CA MET A 93 -3.66 19.69 -11.21
C MET A 93 -2.51 18.98 -11.92
N GLY A 94 -1.45 19.72 -12.19
CA GLY A 94 -0.30 19.28 -12.97
C GLY A 94 -0.16 20.03 -14.29
N PRO A 95 0.89 19.73 -15.07
CA PRO A 95 1.88 18.67 -14.83
C PRO A 95 2.78 18.96 -13.62
N VAL A 96 3.03 17.94 -12.79
CA VAL A 96 3.98 18.00 -11.65
C VAL A 96 5.43 17.88 -12.14
N VAL A 97 5.64 17.19 -13.25
CA VAL A 97 6.94 17.02 -13.92
C VAL A 97 6.90 17.72 -15.26
N LEU A 98 7.78 18.72 -15.44
CA LEU A 98 7.92 19.48 -16.66
C LEU A 98 8.65 18.68 -17.75
N GLU A 99 8.59 19.13 -19.00
CA GLU A 99 9.22 18.43 -20.14
C GLU A 99 10.74 18.29 -20.01
N ASN A 100 11.38 19.25 -19.34
CA ASN A 100 12.82 19.23 -19.02
C ASN A 100 13.18 18.27 -17.86
N GLY A 101 12.20 17.57 -17.29
CA GLY A 101 12.36 16.63 -16.19
C GLY A 101 12.42 17.27 -14.79
N THR A 102 12.29 18.59 -14.65
CA THR A 102 12.23 19.24 -13.34
C THR A 102 10.83 19.17 -12.73
N ILE A 103 10.74 19.28 -11.41
CA ILE A 103 9.45 19.33 -10.69
C ILE A 103 8.91 20.75 -10.73
N ASP A 104 7.66 20.89 -11.17
CA ASP A 104 6.88 22.11 -10.96
C ASP A 104 6.45 22.14 -9.48
N ARG A 105 7.12 22.98 -8.69
CA ARG A 105 6.86 23.12 -7.26
C ARG A 105 5.49 23.72 -6.96
N GLN A 106 4.96 24.56 -7.83
CA GLN A 106 3.64 25.16 -7.64
C GLN A 106 2.56 24.10 -7.85
N ALA A 107 2.65 23.34 -8.94
CA ALA A 107 1.73 22.23 -9.20
C ALA A 107 1.83 21.15 -8.13
N GLN A 108 3.05 20.78 -7.70
CA GLN A 108 3.26 19.84 -6.60
C GLN A 108 2.60 20.34 -5.30
N SER A 109 2.82 21.60 -4.93
CA SER A 109 2.27 22.17 -3.71
C SER A 109 0.74 22.21 -3.74
N ALA A 110 0.14 22.53 -4.89
CA ALA A 110 -1.31 22.50 -5.06
C ALA A 110 -1.89 21.09 -4.84
N VAL A 111 -1.23 20.06 -5.40
CA VAL A 111 -1.65 18.66 -5.20
C VAL A 111 -1.51 18.24 -3.73
N VAL A 112 -0.40 18.59 -3.08
CA VAL A 112 -0.17 18.30 -1.66
C VAL A 112 -1.22 18.97 -0.77
N GLN A 113 -1.52 20.25 -1.01
CA GLN A 113 -2.57 20.98 -0.29
C GLN A 113 -3.96 20.39 -0.51
N MET A 114 -4.26 19.92 -1.73
CA MET A 114 -5.53 19.26 -1.99
C MET A 114 -5.66 17.94 -1.24
N LEU A 115 -4.63 17.08 -1.31
CA LEU A 115 -4.62 15.79 -0.63
C LEU A 115 -4.61 15.91 0.90
N SER A 116 -4.19 17.06 1.43
CA SER A 116 -4.21 17.33 2.86
C SER A 116 -5.60 17.78 3.35
N CYS A 117 -6.52 18.15 2.46
CA CYS A 117 -7.91 18.50 2.83
C CYS A 117 -8.63 17.26 3.37
N VAL A 118 -9.37 17.42 4.47
CA VAL A 118 -9.90 16.28 5.21
C VAL A 118 -11.43 16.17 5.18
N VAL A 119 -12.10 17.16 4.60
CA VAL A 119 -13.55 17.17 4.29
C VAL A 119 -13.81 17.82 2.92
N GLU A 120 -14.93 17.45 2.29
CA GLU A 120 -15.27 17.89 0.92
C GLU A 120 -15.32 19.42 0.78
N MET A 121 -15.86 20.13 1.77
CA MET A 121 -15.98 21.60 1.74
C MET A 121 -14.62 22.30 1.73
N GLU A 122 -13.63 21.79 2.45
CA GLU A 122 -12.27 22.33 2.46
C GLU A 122 -11.62 22.15 1.09
N ALA A 123 -11.73 20.95 0.52
CA ALA A 123 -11.20 20.66 -0.81
C ALA A 123 -11.83 21.57 -1.89
N LEU A 124 -13.15 21.75 -1.84
CA LEU A 124 -13.86 22.64 -2.75
C LEU A 124 -13.40 24.10 -2.63
N ALA A 125 -13.17 24.58 -1.41
CA ALA A 125 -12.68 25.93 -1.16
C ALA A 125 -11.19 26.12 -1.52
N ALA A 126 -10.37 25.07 -1.36
CA ALA A 126 -8.92 25.12 -1.57
C ALA A 126 -8.54 25.35 -3.04
N HIS A 127 -9.35 24.85 -3.97
CA HIS A 127 -9.09 25.01 -5.40
C HIS A 127 -10.27 25.74 -6.05
N GLY A 128 -10.20 27.06 -6.19
CA GLY A 128 -11.30 27.89 -6.72
C GLY A 128 -11.71 27.63 -8.19
N LYS A 129 -11.24 26.53 -8.81
CA LYS A 129 -11.55 26.12 -10.19
C LYS A 129 -11.99 24.65 -10.19
N TRP A 130 -13.31 24.44 -10.10
CA TRP A 130 -13.95 23.14 -10.25
C TRP A 130 -14.84 23.17 -11.48
N ASP A 131 -14.78 22.12 -12.29
CA ASP A 131 -15.61 21.94 -13.48
C ASP A 131 -16.61 20.82 -13.23
N GLU A 132 -17.86 21.05 -13.63
CA GLU A 132 -18.93 20.03 -13.61
C GLU A 132 -18.88 19.16 -14.88
N SER A 133 -18.13 19.59 -15.89
CA SER A 133 -17.86 18.87 -17.13
C SER A 133 -16.42 18.36 -17.16
N TRP A 134 -16.24 17.09 -17.54
CA TRP A 134 -14.90 16.51 -17.69
C TRP A 134 -14.32 16.80 -19.07
N GLN A 135 -13.12 17.38 -19.10
CA GLN A 135 -12.33 17.52 -20.32
C GLN A 135 -11.13 16.58 -20.27
N ALA A 136 -10.98 15.75 -21.31
CA ALA A 136 -9.89 14.79 -21.39
C ALA A 136 -8.53 15.50 -21.47
N ILE A 137 -7.60 15.11 -20.60
CA ILE A 137 -6.22 15.60 -20.63
C ILE A 137 -5.45 14.89 -21.75
N ALA A 138 -4.68 15.65 -22.52
CA ALA A 138 -3.78 15.09 -23.52
C ALA A 138 -2.78 14.12 -22.87
N ARG A 139 -2.42 13.06 -23.59
CA ARG A 139 -1.45 12.08 -23.09
C ARG A 139 -0.09 12.79 -22.95
N PRO A 140 0.54 12.81 -21.76
CA PRO A 140 1.81 13.49 -21.59
C PRO A 140 2.92 12.81 -22.39
N SER A 141 3.75 13.62 -23.06
CA SER A 141 5.02 13.24 -23.67
C SER A 141 6.04 12.98 -22.56
N GLY A 142 6.17 11.73 -22.11
CA GLY A 142 7.16 11.37 -21.10
C GLY A 142 8.54 11.07 -21.69
N PRO A 143 9.65 11.33 -20.97
CA PRO A 143 10.96 10.87 -21.37
C PRO A 143 10.97 9.34 -21.57
N PRO A 144 11.79 8.77 -22.48
CA PRO A 144 11.76 7.33 -22.80
C PRO A 144 11.89 6.41 -21.59
N VAL A 145 12.65 6.82 -20.55
CA VAL A 145 12.79 6.10 -19.26
C VAL A 145 11.46 5.86 -18.54
N TRP A 146 10.44 6.71 -18.77
CA TRP A 146 9.11 6.57 -18.19
C TRP A 146 8.14 5.81 -19.11
N GLN A 147 8.56 5.52 -20.34
CA GLN A 147 7.81 4.77 -21.35
C GLN A 147 8.10 3.26 -21.31
N ILE A 148 8.43 2.69 -20.15
CA ILE A 148 8.64 1.24 -20.03
C ILE A 148 7.30 0.54 -20.29
N ASN A 149 7.17 -0.03 -21.48
CA ASN A 149 6.01 -0.78 -21.95
C ASN A 149 6.24 -2.29 -21.84
N LYS A 150 5.14 -3.00 -21.51
CA LYS A 150 4.91 -4.44 -21.62
C LYS A 150 5.74 -5.39 -20.74
N GLY A 151 5.51 -5.31 -19.43
CA GLY A 151 5.32 -6.54 -18.65
C GLY A 151 3.82 -6.83 -18.57
N THR A 152 3.26 -7.56 -19.55
CA THR A 152 1.95 -8.19 -19.41
C THR A 152 2.10 -9.42 -18.51
N GLY A 153 2.17 -9.19 -17.20
CA GLY A 153 1.80 -10.22 -16.26
C GLY A 153 0.28 -10.20 -16.14
N SER A 154 -0.39 -11.28 -16.52
CA SER A 154 -1.73 -11.53 -16.02
C SER A 154 -1.62 -11.62 -14.49
N ARG A 155 -2.36 -10.76 -13.76
CA ARG A 155 -2.66 -11.06 -12.35
C ARG A 155 -3.56 -12.29 -12.40
N LEU A 156 -2.96 -13.48 -12.33
CA LEU A 156 -3.70 -14.66 -11.92
C LEU A 156 -4.20 -14.35 -10.51
N PHE A 157 -5.52 -14.39 -10.35
CA PHE A 157 -6.15 -14.34 -9.04
C PHE A 157 -5.61 -15.56 -8.29
N ALA A 158 -4.64 -15.34 -7.40
CA ALA A 158 -4.19 -16.40 -6.51
C ALA A 158 -5.33 -16.57 -5.51
N GLU A 159 -5.93 -17.76 -5.46
CA GLU A 159 -6.85 -18.09 -4.38
C GLU A 159 -6.16 -17.82 -3.04
N LYS A 160 -6.94 -17.23 -2.14
CA LYS A 160 -6.48 -16.77 -0.83
C LYS A 160 -7.28 -17.51 0.21
N GLU A 161 -6.59 -18.11 1.15
CA GLU A 161 -7.16 -18.77 2.31
C GLU A 161 -6.87 -17.91 3.54
N GLU A 162 -7.88 -17.73 4.39
CA GLU A 162 -7.79 -16.92 5.61
C GLU A 162 -7.88 -17.83 6.84
N PHE A 163 -6.94 -17.64 7.76
CA PHE A 163 -6.78 -18.43 8.97
C PHE A 163 -6.78 -17.52 10.20
N LYS A 164 -7.29 -18.03 11.31
CA LYS A 164 -7.21 -17.36 12.62
C LYS A 164 -5.95 -17.71 13.39
N HIS A 165 -5.34 -18.85 13.06
CA HIS A 165 -4.17 -19.40 13.74
C HIS A 165 -2.97 -19.43 12.78
N LEU A 166 -1.83 -18.94 13.25
CA LEU A 166 -0.60 -18.89 12.49
C LEU A 166 -0.14 -20.28 12.11
N GLN A 167 -0.27 -21.26 13.01
CA GLN A 167 0.16 -22.64 12.77
C GLN A 167 -0.53 -23.26 11.55
N GLU A 168 -1.85 -23.10 11.44
CA GLU A 168 -2.63 -23.57 10.29
C GLU A 168 -2.22 -22.87 9.00
N ALA A 169 -2.04 -21.54 9.06
CA ALA A 169 -1.59 -20.75 7.92
C ALA A 169 -0.19 -21.15 7.45
N VAL A 170 0.74 -21.41 8.38
CA VAL A 170 2.11 -21.82 8.09
C VAL A 170 2.13 -23.20 7.44
N GLN A 171 1.33 -24.14 7.95
CA GLN A 171 1.19 -25.47 7.36
C GLN A 171 0.71 -25.41 5.90
N THR A 172 -0.24 -24.51 5.61
CA THR A 172 -0.70 -24.25 4.23
C THR A 172 0.39 -23.57 3.41
N ALA A 173 1.09 -22.57 3.94
CA ALA A 173 2.13 -21.84 3.25
C ALA A 173 3.33 -22.73 2.86
N LEU A 174 3.66 -23.74 3.67
CA LEU A 174 4.68 -24.75 3.37
C LEU A 174 4.37 -25.55 2.10
N THR A 175 3.10 -25.67 1.68
CA THR A 175 2.74 -26.34 0.41
C THR A 175 3.12 -25.53 -0.83
N PHE A 176 3.36 -24.22 -0.67
CA PHE A 176 3.65 -23.28 -1.76
C PHE A 176 5.09 -22.77 -1.75
N VAL A 177 5.78 -22.86 -0.62
CA VAL A 177 7.12 -22.31 -0.47
C VAL A 177 8.12 -23.04 -1.36
N LYS A 178 9.14 -22.32 -1.82
CA LYS A 178 10.23 -22.94 -2.56
C LYS A 178 11.03 -23.88 -1.62
N PRO A 179 11.23 -25.16 -1.99
CA PRO A 179 12.02 -26.08 -1.17
C PRO A 179 13.48 -25.64 -1.03
N ASN A 180 14.09 -25.97 0.10
CA ASN A 180 15.44 -25.61 0.53
C ASN A 180 15.70 -24.09 0.49
N SER A 181 14.68 -23.28 0.77
CA SER A 181 14.81 -21.83 0.85
C SER A 181 14.90 -21.34 2.29
N ALA A 182 15.46 -20.15 2.50
CA ALA A 182 15.42 -19.51 3.81
C ALA A 182 13.98 -19.19 4.27
N THR A 183 13.04 -19.09 3.32
CA THR A 183 11.62 -18.92 3.62
C THR A 183 10.99 -20.21 4.17
N GLU A 184 11.31 -21.37 3.60
CA GLU A 184 10.88 -22.67 4.14
C GLU A 184 11.39 -22.86 5.56
N MET A 185 12.70 -22.64 5.77
CA MET A 185 13.33 -22.69 7.08
C MET A 185 12.65 -21.77 8.10
N PHE A 186 12.27 -20.56 7.70
CA PHE A 186 11.52 -19.65 8.57
C PHE A 186 10.14 -20.19 8.95
N LEU A 187 9.41 -20.75 7.99
CA LEU A 187 8.09 -21.34 8.24
C LEU A 187 8.20 -22.57 9.17
N GLU A 188 9.20 -23.43 8.98
CA GLU A 188 9.47 -24.56 9.86
C GLU A 188 9.80 -24.10 11.28
N GLU A 189 10.68 -23.09 11.43
CA GLU A 189 11.00 -22.52 12.74
C GLU A 189 9.78 -21.90 13.44
N LEU A 190 8.82 -21.33 12.71
CA LEU A 190 7.55 -20.86 13.30
C LEU A 190 6.72 -22.03 13.88
N LEU A 191 6.69 -23.18 13.21
CA LEU A 191 6.02 -24.38 13.72
C LEU A 191 6.75 -24.95 14.93
N GLU A 192 8.08 -25.12 14.83
CA GLU A 192 8.91 -25.71 15.88
C GLU A 192 8.89 -24.90 17.18
N ASN A 193 8.89 -23.57 17.07
CA ASN A 193 8.82 -22.67 18.23
C ASN A 193 7.38 -22.45 18.73
N GLY A 194 6.37 -23.05 18.10
CA GLY A 194 4.96 -22.85 18.45
C GLY A 194 4.55 -21.38 18.41
N ALA A 195 5.13 -20.60 17.48
CA ALA A 195 4.85 -19.18 17.35
C ALA A 195 3.38 -18.98 16.98
N GLU A 196 2.72 -18.00 17.61
CA GLU A 196 1.32 -17.73 17.38
C GLU A 196 1.07 -16.23 17.34
N ILE A 197 0.17 -15.80 16.46
CA ILE A 197 -0.21 -14.39 16.37
C ILE A 197 -1.15 -14.02 17.51
N HIS A 198 -0.97 -12.81 18.06
CA HIS A 198 -1.85 -12.26 19.08
C HIS A 198 -2.87 -11.31 18.46
N GLY A 199 -3.88 -11.89 17.83
CA GLY A 199 -5.00 -11.17 17.21
C GLY A 199 -4.85 -10.92 15.71
N GLY A 200 -5.97 -10.53 15.08
CA GLY A 200 -6.07 -10.33 13.64
C GLY A 200 -6.31 -11.62 12.88
N SER A 201 -5.80 -11.72 11.64
CA SER A 201 -5.89 -12.93 10.80
C SER A 201 -4.69 -13.09 9.89
N VAL A 202 -4.47 -14.32 9.41
CA VAL A 202 -3.41 -14.64 8.46
C VAL A 202 -4.02 -15.03 7.12
N GLU A 203 -3.60 -14.38 6.05
CA GLU A 203 -3.96 -14.71 4.67
C GLU A 203 -2.79 -15.43 3.99
N VAL A 204 -3.08 -16.57 3.36
CA VAL A 204 -2.10 -17.34 2.58
C VAL A 204 -2.57 -17.43 1.13
N SER A 205 -1.62 -17.28 0.22
CA SER A 205 -1.78 -17.51 -1.21
C SER A 205 -0.52 -18.20 -1.72
N ALA A 206 -0.57 -18.73 -2.95
CA ALA A 206 0.59 -19.39 -3.57
C ALA A 206 1.89 -18.57 -3.59
N LYS A 207 1.82 -17.24 -3.43
CA LYS A 207 2.98 -16.35 -3.48
C LYS A 207 3.36 -15.76 -2.13
N ARG A 208 2.45 -15.72 -1.16
CA ARG A 208 2.59 -14.85 0.03
C ARG A 208 1.84 -15.41 1.22
N LEU A 209 2.42 -15.19 2.39
CA LEU A 209 1.73 -15.21 3.68
C LEU A 209 1.66 -13.76 4.20
N ILE A 210 0.51 -13.33 4.70
CA ILE A 210 0.28 -11.97 5.22
C ILE A 210 -0.42 -12.09 6.57
N TRP A 211 0.17 -11.51 7.61
CA TRP A 211 -0.51 -11.31 8.88
C TRP A 211 -1.12 -9.90 8.92
N TRP A 212 -2.44 -9.86 9.07
CA TRP A 212 -3.25 -8.66 9.28
C TRP A 212 -3.46 -8.45 10.79
N LEU A 213 -3.19 -7.24 11.25
CA LEU A 213 -3.42 -6.82 12.63
C LEU A 213 -4.93 -6.65 12.90
N PRO A 214 -5.39 -6.69 14.17
CA PRO A 214 -6.80 -6.50 14.52
C PRO A 214 -7.46 -5.24 13.93
N GLY A 215 -6.71 -4.15 13.76
CA GLY A 215 -7.18 -2.91 13.14
C GLY A 215 -7.24 -2.91 11.61
N GLY A 216 -6.95 -4.04 10.95
CA GLY A 216 -6.91 -4.15 9.47
C GLY A 216 -5.60 -3.67 8.83
N GLY A 217 -4.67 -3.15 9.62
CA GLY A 217 -3.30 -2.84 9.17
C GLY A 217 -2.49 -4.10 8.86
N ARG A 218 -1.50 -3.99 7.98
CA ARG A 218 -0.58 -5.11 7.69
C ARG A 218 0.51 -5.16 8.76
N GLY A 219 0.58 -6.27 9.49
CA GLY A 219 1.64 -6.53 10.44
C GLY A 219 2.88 -7.07 9.73
N VAL A 220 2.73 -8.22 9.08
CA VAL A 220 3.82 -8.91 8.38
C VAL A 220 3.38 -9.38 7.01
N ARG A 221 4.29 -9.37 6.05
CA ARG A 221 4.15 -10.09 4.78
C ARG A 221 5.42 -10.83 4.45
N VAL A 222 5.29 -12.11 4.12
CA VAL A 222 6.37 -13.00 3.69
C VAL A 222 6.18 -13.33 2.21
N ASN A 223 7.27 -13.33 1.43
CA ASN A 223 7.27 -13.78 0.04
C ASN A 223 7.67 -15.26 -0.06
N LEU A 224 6.75 -16.13 -0.49
CA LEU A 224 6.94 -17.59 -0.52
C LEU A 224 7.76 -18.09 -1.71
N GLU A 225 7.84 -17.29 -2.79
CA GLU A 225 8.53 -17.69 -4.03
C GLU A 225 10.04 -17.33 -4.01
N ALA A 226 10.50 -16.59 -3.01
CA ALA A 226 11.88 -16.11 -2.93
C ALA A 226 12.82 -17.18 -2.36
N THR A 227 14.03 -17.29 -2.95
CA THR A 227 15.09 -18.19 -2.43
C THR A 227 15.64 -17.68 -1.08
N GLN A 228 15.74 -16.36 -0.92
CA GLN A 228 16.05 -15.71 0.36
C GLN A 228 14.76 -15.32 1.05
N LEU A 229 14.76 -15.30 2.39
CA LEU A 229 13.63 -14.79 3.15
C LEU A 229 13.56 -13.27 2.94
N GLU A 230 12.45 -12.80 2.40
CA GLU A 230 12.13 -11.38 2.31
C GLU A 230 10.80 -11.13 3.01
N MET A 231 10.85 -10.40 4.11
CA MET A 231 9.70 -10.03 4.92
C MET A 231 9.51 -8.52 4.88
N LEU A 232 8.25 -8.08 4.81
CA LEU A 232 7.86 -6.71 5.09
C LEU A 232 7.20 -6.71 6.47
N VAL A 233 7.76 -5.96 7.42
CA VAL A 233 7.36 -6.01 8.84
C VAL A 233 7.03 -4.61 9.32
N HIS A 234 5.91 -4.45 10.02
CA HIS A 234 5.54 -3.22 10.69
C HIS A 234 6.56 -2.87 11.78
N ASN A 235 7.00 -1.61 11.84
CA ASN A 235 8.11 -1.20 12.71
C ASN A 235 7.80 -1.45 14.19
N THR A 236 6.55 -1.28 14.63
CA THR A 236 6.16 -1.57 16.02
C THR A 236 6.39 -3.04 16.41
N LEU A 237 6.22 -3.99 15.48
CA LEU A 237 6.50 -5.40 15.73
C LEU A 237 8.01 -5.68 15.84
N LEU A 238 8.82 -5.01 15.01
CA LEU A 238 10.29 -5.09 15.10
C LEU A 238 10.79 -4.53 16.43
N ASP A 239 10.22 -3.40 16.85
CA ASP A 239 10.64 -2.71 18.07
C ASP A 239 10.24 -3.53 19.31
N ALA A 240 9.02 -4.09 19.32
CA ALA A 240 8.55 -4.97 20.39
C ALA A 240 9.29 -6.33 20.45
N ALA A 241 9.67 -6.90 19.30
CA ALA A 241 10.56 -8.06 19.26
C ALA A 241 11.99 -7.74 19.74
N GLY A 242 12.33 -6.45 19.85
CA GLY A 242 13.64 -5.96 20.22
C GLY A 242 14.56 -5.89 19.01
N ARG A 243 14.42 -4.83 18.20
CA ARG A 243 15.16 -4.60 16.94
C ARG A 243 16.67 -4.87 17.02
N ALA A 244 17.31 -4.58 18.16
CA ALA A 244 18.75 -4.83 18.38
C ALA A 244 19.14 -6.33 18.41
N ARG A 245 18.17 -7.23 18.58
CA ARG A 245 18.36 -8.69 18.59
C ARG A 245 18.11 -9.34 17.22
N ILE A 246 17.67 -8.55 16.24
CA ILE A 246 17.41 -9.02 14.89
C ILE A 246 18.71 -8.96 14.09
N GLU A 247 19.23 -10.12 13.72
CA GLU A 247 20.46 -10.26 12.94
C GLU A 247 20.23 -10.07 11.45
N ALA A 248 18.98 -10.28 10.99
CA ALA A 248 18.59 -10.07 9.61
C ALA A 248 18.82 -8.62 9.13
N SER A 249 19.06 -8.44 7.84
CA SER A 249 19.21 -7.10 7.26
C SER A 249 17.88 -6.35 7.28
N ILE A 250 17.82 -5.21 7.98
CA ILE A 250 16.64 -4.35 8.04
C ILE A 250 16.86 -3.08 7.23
N LYS A 251 15.94 -2.76 6.32
CA LYS A 251 15.91 -1.49 5.59
C LYS A 251 14.50 -0.90 5.61
N LEU A 252 14.39 0.41 5.78
CA LEU A 252 13.10 1.10 5.70
C LEU A 252 12.45 0.84 4.32
N HIS A 253 11.15 0.58 4.29
CA HIS A 253 10.44 0.32 3.06
C HIS A 253 10.18 1.62 2.27
N ASP A 254 10.39 1.59 0.96
CA ASP A 254 10.42 2.77 0.09
C ASP A 254 9.05 3.44 -0.13
N LYS A 255 7.95 2.76 0.21
CA LYS A 255 6.56 3.25 0.00
C LYS A 255 5.71 3.28 1.27
N ASN A 256 6.25 2.79 2.37
CA ASN A 256 5.53 2.75 3.65
C ASN A 256 6.56 2.83 4.77
N HIS A 257 6.79 4.03 5.28
CA HIS A 257 7.77 4.27 6.35
C HIS A 257 7.39 3.64 7.68
N ALA A 258 6.13 3.22 7.87
CA ALA A 258 5.72 2.43 9.04
C ALA A 258 6.20 0.96 8.95
N MET A 259 6.77 0.55 7.81
CA MET A 259 7.28 -0.80 7.60
C MET A 259 8.76 -0.82 7.22
N SER A 260 9.43 -1.91 7.57
CA SER A 260 10.78 -2.22 7.12
C SER A 260 10.81 -3.54 6.36
N THR A 261 11.64 -3.60 5.32
CA THR A 261 12.00 -4.84 4.66
C THR A 261 13.10 -5.53 5.46
N CYS A 262 12.85 -6.75 5.90
CA CYS A 262 13.81 -7.64 6.55
C CYS A 262 14.25 -8.73 5.57
N LYS A 263 15.56 -8.96 5.45
CA LYS A 263 16.11 -10.02 4.59
C LYS A 263 17.02 -10.94 5.39
N ALA A 264 16.80 -12.25 5.26
CA ALA A 264 17.60 -13.28 5.90
C ALA A 264 17.97 -14.39 4.89
N SER A 265 19.15 -14.97 5.07
CA SER A 265 19.65 -16.08 4.25
C SER A 265 20.28 -17.20 5.07
N THR A 266 20.62 -16.94 6.34
CA THR A 266 21.20 -17.92 7.26
C THR A 266 20.20 -18.30 8.36
N LEU A 267 20.41 -19.45 9.00
CA LEU A 267 19.56 -19.93 10.09
C LEU A 267 19.50 -18.95 11.28
N ALA A 268 20.62 -18.31 11.62
CA ALA A 268 20.67 -17.34 12.71
C ALA A 268 19.83 -16.09 12.40
N GLU A 269 19.96 -15.54 11.19
CA GLU A 269 19.14 -14.42 10.73
C GLU A 269 17.65 -14.79 10.68
N VAL A 270 17.31 -15.99 10.21
CA VAL A 270 15.94 -16.51 10.17
C VAL A 270 15.35 -16.62 11.58
N ARG A 271 16.06 -17.28 12.51
CA ARG A 271 15.62 -17.43 13.90
C ARG A 271 15.44 -16.10 14.60
N SER A 272 16.28 -15.11 14.29
CA SER A 272 16.16 -13.76 14.85
C SER A 272 14.85 -13.06 14.49
N LEU A 273 14.16 -13.49 13.43
CA LEU A 273 12.88 -12.93 12.97
C LEU A 273 11.65 -13.68 13.50
N VAL A 274 11.79 -14.89 14.05
CA VAL A 274 10.67 -15.67 14.61
C VAL A 274 9.88 -14.90 15.68
N PRO A 275 10.52 -14.21 16.65
CA PRO A 275 9.81 -13.48 17.69
C PRO A 275 8.86 -12.39 17.17
N VAL A 276 9.12 -11.84 15.99
CA VAL A 276 8.26 -10.83 15.35
C VAL A 276 6.83 -11.32 15.16
N MET A 277 6.66 -12.61 14.88
CA MET A 277 5.35 -13.24 14.65
C MET A 277 4.61 -13.58 15.94
N ALA A 278 5.28 -13.48 17.09
CA ALA A 278 4.75 -13.83 18.42
C ALA A 278 4.68 -12.63 19.38
N VAL A 279 4.84 -11.40 18.86
CA VAL A 279 4.71 -10.18 19.65
C VAL A 279 3.26 -10.04 20.11
N LYS A 280 3.06 -9.89 21.42
CA LYS A 280 1.80 -9.37 21.96
C LYS A 280 1.70 -7.89 21.62
N GLN A 281 0.67 -7.51 20.88
CA GLN A 281 0.34 -6.09 20.80
C GLN A 281 -0.28 -5.72 22.14
N ASP A 282 0.43 -4.90 22.92
CA ASP A 282 -0.23 -4.18 24.01
C ASP A 282 -1.28 -3.30 23.35
N ASP A 283 -2.53 -3.40 23.81
CA ASP A 283 -3.63 -2.56 23.35
C ASP A 283 -3.18 -1.10 23.50
N ALA A 284 -2.77 -0.48 22.40
CA ALA A 284 -2.54 0.95 22.33
C ALA A 284 -3.92 1.62 22.44
N SER A 285 -4.31 1.90 23.68
CA SER A 285 -5.43 2.74 24.07
C SER A 285 -5.31 4.15 23.48
#